data_AF-A0A2R2MNJ6-F1
#
_entry.id   AF-A0A2R2MNJ6-F1
#
_cell.length_a   1.000
_cell.length_b   1.000
_cell.length_c   1.000
_cell.angle_alpha   90.00
_cell.angle_beta   90.00
_cell.angle_gamma   90.00
#
_symmetry.space_group_name_H-M   'P 1'
#
loop_
_entity.id
_entity.type
_entity.pdbx_description
1 polymer ?
#
loop_
_entity_poly.entity_id
_entity_poly.type
_entity_poly.pdbx_seq_one_letter_code
_entity_poly.pdbx_strand_id
1 'polypeptide(L)'
;MAEIQLIEAPAPHQQPPDYTRLNDLACSKVGGCIVFASDDWFAEAENLLKPNIPEWKEGVFTEYGKWMDGWETRRKRIPGHDWAIIQLGVSGVIFGVDVDTSFFTGNYTPRISIQAANLKKKFPSRNGKPGKAATEAEYKKIAALNSENWETIVPISELKPGYKTSFHNFFRVKRQQLWTHLRLNMFPDGGIARLRVYGQAKRDWSLVDKDTVVDLVAMVNGGVCLGSSNAHFGHPRNLVAPGTGENMGDGWETARRLDRPAVLTADKSGVLQVPGCEWAVFRLGCPGVVKEITLDTRHFKGNFPDSCRIEACNIPLSGEQQALSVMSGPPWKTLLLPQKMTPNREHHYKDEVQTIGTISHIRLFVAPDGGVSRMRIWGLKEDVALASKL
;
A
#
# COMPACT_ATOMS: atom_id res chain seq x y z
N MET A 1 19.78 17.27 -49.95
CA MET A 1 20.16 16.22 -48.97
C MET A 1 19.95 16.84 -47.59
N ALA A 2 18.73 16.76 -47.05
CA ALA A 2 18.43 17.27 -45.72
C ALA A 2 18.59 16.11 -44.73
N GLU A 3 19.46 16.30 -43.75
CA GLU A 3 19.76 15.34 -42.71
C GLU A 3 18.50 15.00 -41.90
N ILE A 4 18.20 13.72 -41.81
CA ILE A 4 17.18 13.17 -40.94
C ILE A 4 17.73 13.28 -39.50
N GLN A 5 17.23 14.23 -38.72
CA GLN A 5 17.44 14.23 -37.28
C GLN A 5 16.83 12.96 -36.71
N LEU A 6 17.70 12.04 -36.28
CA LEU A 6 17.33 10.91 -35.44
C LEU A 6 16.71 11.46 -34.16
N ILE A 7 15.40 11.25 -34.01
CA ILE A 7 14.69 11.48 -32.75
C ILE A 7 15.33 10.54 -31.74
N GLU A 8 16.06 11.08 -30.77
CA GLU A 8 16.56 10.32 -29.63
C GLU A 8 15.38 9.60 -28.95
N ALA A 9 15.53 8.30 -28.72
CA ALA A 9 14.55 7.52 -27.99
C ALA A 9 14.32 8.15 -26.60
N PRO A 10 13.06 8.23 -26.12
CA PRO A 10 12.79 8.76 -24.79
C PRO A 10 13.61 8.00 -23.74
N ALA A 11 14.16 8.76 -22.78
CA ALA A 11 14.90 8.19 -21.65
C ALA A 11 14.09 7.05 -21.00
N PRO A 12 14.73 5.93 -20.63
CA PRO A 12 14.02 4.80 -20.04
C PRO A 12 13.26 5.30 -18.81
N HIS A 13 11.95 5.03 -18.76
CA HIS A 13 11.15 5.23 -17.55
C HIS A 13 11.91 4.61 -16.38
N GLN A 14 12.41 5.43 -15.46
CA GLN A 14 13.05 4.92 -14.25
C GLN A 14 12.01 4.07 -13.54
N GLN A 15 12.30 2.76 -13.40
CA GLN A 15 11.41 1.89 -12.65
C GLN A 15 11.27 2.47 -11.24
N PRO A 16 10.04 2.47 -10.68
CA PRO A 16 9.84 2.95 -9.32
C PRO A 16 10.68 2.09 -8.36
N PRO A 17 11.19 2.68 -7.26
CA PRO A 17 12.00 1.94 -6.30
C PRO A 17 11.31 0.68 -5.75
N ASP A 18 12.09 -0.31 -5.35
CA ASP A 18 11.65 -1.57 -4.73
C ASP A 18 10.64 -1.38 -3.59
N TYR A 19 10.86 -0.39 -2.72
CA TYR A 19 9.99 -0.12 -1.57
C TYR A 19 8.58 0.27 -1.98
N THR A 20 8.36 0.73 -3.22
CA THR A 20 7.01 1.07 -3.72
C THR A 20 6.11 -0.15 -3.87
N ARG A 21 6.63 -1.37 -3.66
CA ARG A 21 5.88 -2.63 -3.59
C ARG A 21 5.31 -2.92 -2.18
N LEU A 22 5.76 -2.20 -1.16
CA LEU A 22 5.26 -2.28 0.23
C LEU A 22 3.93 -1.54 0.37
N ASN A 23 3.24 -1.67 1.50
CA ASN A 23 1.97 -0.98 1.73
C ASN A 23 2.18 0.48 2.15
N ASP A 24 1.18 1.33 1.85
CA ASP A 24 1.13 2.73 2.26
C ASP A 24 0.57 2.84 3.70
N LEU A 25 1.45 3.16 4.65
CA LEU A 25 1.12 3.25 6.08
C LEU A 25 0.34 4.54 6.43
N ALA A 26 0.39 5.56 5.57
CA ALA A 26 -0.31 6.82 5.77
C ALA A 26 -1.71 6.83 5.12
N CYS A 27 -2.04 5.83 4.30
CA CYS A 27 -3.30 5.76 3.59
C CYS A 27 -4.51 5.83 4.55
N SER A 28 -5.51 6.62 4.17
CA SER A 28 -6.75 6.77 4.93
C SER A 28 -7.51 5.44 5.11
N LYS A 29 -7.45 4.52 4.13
CA LYS A 29 -8.04 3.17 4.25
C LYS A 29 -7.42 2.33 5.38
N VAL A 30 -6.15 2.59 5.72
CA VAL A 30 -5.49 1.89 6.83
C VAL A 30 -5.64 2.63 8.17
N GLY A 31 -6.40 3.73 8.18
CA GLY A 31 -6.65 4.57 9.35
C GLY A 31 -5.73 5.79 9.47
N GLY A 32 -4.93 6.08 8.44
CA GLY A 32 -4.09 7.28 8.43
C GLY A 32 -4.93 8.55 8.42
N CYS A 33 -4.52 9.57 9.18
CA CYS A 33 -5.27 10.80 9.28
C CYS A 33 -4.37 12.03 9.43
N ILE A 34 -4.88 13.18 8.98
CA ILE A 34 -4.28 14.47 9.27
C ILE A 34 -4.67 14.87 10.69
N VAL A 35 -3.66 15.21 11.50
CA VAL A 35 -3.82 15.72 12.86
C VAL A 35 -3.84 17.25 12.86
N PHE A 36 -3.06 17.85 11.97
CA PHE A 36 -2.87 19.29 11.86
C PHE A 36 -2.45 19.65 10.43
N ALA A 37 -2.89 20.79 9.92
CA ALA A 37 -2.29 21.43 8.75
C ALA A 37 -2.35 22.95 8.95
N SER A 38 -1.28 23.65 8.58
CA SER A 38 -1.15 25.10 8.79
C SER A 38 -2.15 25.92 7.99
N ASP A 39 -2.46 25.49 6.77
CA ASP A 39 -3.35 26.14 5.81
C ASP A 39 -3.96 25.08 4.89
N ASP A 40 -5.22 25.27 4.48
CA ASP A 40 -6.00 24.36 3.63
C ASP A 40 -6.75 25.16 2.55
N TRP A 41 -6.30 26.36 2.21
CA TRP A 41 -7.18 27.32 1.55
C TRP A 41 -7.75 26.85 0.21
N PHE A 42 -6.92 26.30 -0.69
CA PHE A 42 -7.39 25.88 -2.01
C PHE A 42 -7.93 24.45 -1.99
N ALA A 43 -7.24 23.55 -1.28
CA ALA A 43 -7.66 22.16 -1.12
C ALA A 43 -7.07 21.57 0.17
N GLU A 44 -7.83 20.70 0.83
CA GLU A 44 -7.55 20.21 2.18
C GLU A 44 -6.45 19.13 2.25
N ALA A 45 -5.67 19.13 3.34
CA ALA A 45 -4.56 18.20 3.58
C ALA A 45 -4.96 16.72 3.58
N GLU A 46 -6.22 16.40 3.89
CA GLU A 46 -6.75 15.04 3.92
C GLU A 46 -6.66 14.35 2.55
N ASN A 47 -6.65 15.14 1.46
CA ASN A 47 -6.46 14.63 0.10
C ASN A 47 -5.13 13.93 -0.10
N LEU A 48 -4.08 14.26 0.67
CA LEU A 48 -2.77 13.60 0.62
C LEU A 48 -2.87 12.09 0.83
N LEU A 49 -3.82 11.66 1.66
CA LEU A 49 -3.92 10.29 2.19
C LEU A 49 -4.96 9.44 1.46
N LYS A 50 -5.61 9.98 0.42
CA LYS A 50 -6.60 9.22 -0.37
C LYS A 50 -5.93 8.03 -1.07
N PRO A 51 -6.53 6.84 -1.11
CA PRO A 51 -5.96 5.67 -1.78
C PRO A 51 -5.91 5.83 -3.30
N ASN A 52 -6.87 6.56 -3.87
CA ASN A 52 -7.01 6.72 -5.32
C ASN A 52 -5.93 7.62 -5.90
N ILE A 53 -5.61 7.39 -7.17
CA ILE A 53 -4.77 8.30 -7.95
C ILE A 53 -5.40 9.70 -7.99
N PRO A 54 -4.60 10.77 -8.05
CA PRO A 54 -5.13 12.12 -8.24
C PRO A 54 -6.00 12.22 -9.49
N GLU A 55 -7.05 13.04 -9.42
CA GLU A 55 -7.93 13.35 -10.55
C GLU A 55 -7.81 14.82 -10.99
N TRP A 56 -7.87 15.05 -12.30
CA TRP A 56 -8.05 16.39 -12.88
C TRP A 56 -9.48 16.55 -13.38
N LYS A 57 -10.15 17.64 -12.97
CA LYS A 57 -11.48 18.01 -13.45
C LYS A 57 -11.42 19.31 -14.23
N GLU A 58 -11.53 19.20 -15.55
CA GLU A 58 -11.46 20.34 -16.46
C GLU A 58 -12.56 21.37 -16.14
N GLY A 59 -12.23 22.66 -16.13
CA GLY A 59 -13.20 23.74 -15.87
C GLY A 59 -13.88 23.78 -14.49
N VAL A 60 -13.58 22.87 -13.56
CA VAL A 60 -14.20 22.88 -12.22
C VAL A 60 -13.44 23.81 -11.26
N PHE A 61 -14.17 24.68 -10.57
CA PHE A 61 -13.68 25.63 -9.55
C PHE A 61 -14.53 25.52 -8.27
N THR A 62 -13.92 25.82 -7.14
CA THR A 62 -14.57 26.01 -5.83
C THR A 62 -14.70 27.51 -5.53
N GLU A 63 -15.37 27.88 -4.45
CA GLU A 63 -15.39 29.27 -3.97
C GLU A 63 -13.99 29.81 -3.60
N TYR A 64 -12.99 28.93 -3.42
CA TYR A 64 -11.63 29.29 -3.02
C TYR A 64 -10.62 29.25 -4.17
N GLY A 65 -10.97 28.74 -5.35
CA GLY A 65 -10.07 28.67 -6.51
C GLY A 65 -10.32 27.48 -7.42
N LYS A 66 -9.30 27.04 -8.17
CA LYS A 66 -9.39 25.82 -8.98
C LYS A 66 -9.60 24.62 -8.06
N TRP A 67 -10.51 23.70 -8.43
CA TRP A 67 -10.61 22.45 -7.68
C TRP A 67 -9.38 21.58 -7.96
N MET A 68 -8.69 21.18 -6.90
CA MET A 68 -7.49 20.33 -6.95
C MET A 68 -7.68 19.09 -6.09
N ASP A 69 -7.35 17.92 -6.61
CA ASP A 69 -7.35 16.68 -5.84
C ASP A 69 -6.01 16.46 -5.13
N GLY A 70 -5.73 17.33 -4.17
CA GLY A 70 -4.49 17.36 -3.39
C GLY A 70 -4.62 18.29 -2.20
N TRP A 71 -3.52 18.50 -1.49
CA TRP A 71 -3.38 19.59 -0.53
C TRP A 71 -2.80 20.80 -1.24
N GLU A 72 -3.43 21.96 -1.13
CA GLU A 72 -2.90 23.20 -1.68
C GLU A 72 -3.16 24.39 -0.74
N THR A 73 -2.06 25.05 -0.36
CA THR A 73 -2.09 26.18 0.57
C THR A 73 -2.07 27.53 -0.15
N ARG A 74 -2.43 28.60 0.56
CA ARG A 74 -2.29 29.96 0.04
C ARG A 74 -0.84 30.28 -0.25
N ARG A 75 -0.63 31.10 -1.27
CA ARG A 75 0.64 31.78 -1.50
C ARG A 75 1.10 32.50 -0.24
N LYS A 76 2.25 32.11 0.29
CA LYS A 76 2.73 32.62 1.56
C LYS A 76 3.34 34.00 1.36
N ARG A 77 2.84 34.97 2.12
CA ARG A 77 3.32 36.36 2.16
C ARG A 77 3.72 36.79 3.59
N ILE A 78 3.99 35.78 4.42
CA ILE A 78 4.38 35.92 5.82
C ILE A 78 5.59 35.01 6.09
N PRO A 79 6.37 35.24 7.16
CA PRO A 79 7.49 34.38 7.51
C PRO A 79 7.09 32.92 7.74
N GLY A 80 8.03 31.99 7.48
CA GLY A 80 7.88 30.56 7.73
C GLY A 80 7.49 29.76 6.48
N HIS A 81 6.95 28.56 6.70
CA HIS A 81 6.56 27.61 5.66
C HIS A 81 5.30 26.83 6.08
N ASP A 82 4.63 26.17 5.15
CA ASP A 82 3.44 25.36 5.45
C ASP A 82 3.79 23.93 5.83
N TRP A 83 2.98 23.32 6.70
CA TRP A 83 3.28 21.98 7.21
C TRP A 83 2.05 21.29 7.78
N ALA A 84 2.09 19.96 7.79
CA ALA A 84 1.04 19.11 8.32
C ALA A 84 1.62 18.03 9.25
N ILE A 85 0.84 17.65 10.26
CA ILE A 85 1.09 16.45 11.06
C ILE A 85 0.15 15.35 10.60
N ILE A 86 0.72 14.18 10.38
CA ILE A 86 0.05 12.99 9.86
C ILE A 86 0.23 11.90 10.91
N GLN A 87 -0.86 11.29 11.36
CA GLN A 87 -0.82 10.04 12.11
C GLN A 87 -0.91 8.89 11.10
N LEU A 88 0.05 7.96 11.14
CA LEU A 88 -0.02 6.75 10.33
C LEU A 88 -1.18 5.87 10.80
N GLY A 89 -1.81 5.17 9.87
CA GLY A 89 -2.92 4.27 10.21
C GLY A 89 -2.48 3.07 11.03
N VAL A 90 -1.23 2.65 10.83
CA VAL A 90 -0.54 1.65 11.63
C VAL A 90 0.90 2.06 11.89
N SER A 91 1.40 1.75 13.08
CA SER A 91 2.81 1.91 13.39
C SER A 91 3.65 0.97 12.55
N GLY A 92 4.78 1.44 12.03
CA GLY A 92 5.62 0.62 11.17
C GLY A 92 7.00 1.18 10.89
N VAL A 93 7.80 0.38 10.19
CA VAL A 93 9.10 0.79 9.66
C VAL A 93 8.90 1.34 8.25
N ILE A 94 9.36 2.56 8.03
CA ILE A 94 9.25 3.26 6.74
C ILE A 94 10.51 2.99 5.93
N PHE A 95 10.34 2.58 4.67
CA PHE A 95 11.44 2.29 3.74
C PHE A 95 11.60 3.40 2.70
N GLY A 96 10.52 4.10 2.37
CA GLY A 96 10.56 5.24 1.48
C GLY A 96 9.22 5.94 1.38
N VAL A 97 9.22 7.09 0.74
CA VAL A 97 8.03 7.88 0.48
C VAL A 97 7.96 8.26 -0.99
N ASP A 98 6.77 8.51 -1.48
CA ASP A 98 6.50 9.14 -2.77
C ASP A 98 5.65 10.38 -2.54
N VAL A 99 6.17 11.52 -2.99
CA VAL A 99 5.48 12.81 -2.95
C VAL A 99 5.00 13.11 -4.37
N ASP A 100 3.73 12.83 -4.60
CA ASP A 100 3.08 12.97 -5.90
C ASP A 100 2.61 14.42 -6.09
N THR A 101 3.09 15.11 -7.13
CA THR A 101 2.71 16.49 -7.46
C THR A 101 1.73 16.56 -8.62
N SER A 102 1.06 15.47 -9.01
CA SER A 102 0.15 15.39 -10.15
C SER A 102 -0.76 16.61 -10.28
N PHE A 103 -0.78 17.18 -11.48
CA PHE A 103 -1.56 18.37 -11.86
C PHE A 103 -1.12 19.70 -11.25
N PHE A 104 -0.23 19.71 -10.26
CA PHE A 104 0.45 20.93 -9.80
C PHE A 104 1.65 21.23 -10.69
N THR A 105 1.42 21.83 -11.86
CA THR A 105 2.48 22.01 -12.88
C THR A 105 3.30 23.29 -12.67
N GLY A 106 2.70 24.34 -12.12
CA GLY A 106 3.37 25.61 -11.79
C GLY A 106 3.20 26.06 -10.34
N ASN A 107 2.27 25.44 -9.61
CA ASN A 107 1.92 25.72 -8.22
C ASN A 107 2.26 24.55 -7.27
N TYR A 108 3.12 23.62 -7.69
CA TYR A 108 3.61 22.58 -6.79
C TYR A 108 4.50 23.19 -5.70
N THR A 109 4.63 22.45 -4.60
CA THR A 109 5.60 22.81 -3.56
C THR A 109 7.03 22.65 -4.09
N PRO A 110 7.89 23.68 -4.07
CA PRO A 110 9.24 23.57 -4.62
C PRO A 110 10.16 22.59 -3.85
N ARG A 111 10.08 22.58 -2.52
CA ARG A 111 10.89 21.71 -1.65
C ARG A 111 10.08 21.18 -0.48
N ILE A 112 10.41 19.98 -0.04
CA ILE A 112 9.82 19.38 1.17
C ILE A 112 10.88 18.87 2.13
N SER A 113 10.48 18.65 3.38
CA SER A 113 11.17 17.74 4.30
C SER A 113 10.15 16.94 5.09
N ILE A 114 10.57 15.79 5.60
CA ILE A 114 9.71 14.95 6.45
C ILE A 114 10.45 14.60 7.73
N GLN A 115 9.83 14.91 8.87
CA GLN A 115 10.23 14.38 10.17
C GLN A 115 9.27 13.28 10.63
N ALA A 116 9.72 12.44 11.56
CA ALA A 116 8.95 11.36 12.12
C ALA A 116 9.11 11.24 13.64
N ALA A 117 8.07 10.75 14.31
CA ALA A 117 8.08 10.47 15.73
C ALA A 117 7.31 9.18 16.08
N ASN A 118 7.68 8.62 17.22
CA ASN A 118 6.95 7.55 17.88
C ASN A 118 6.20 8.12 19.09
N LEU A 119 4.92 8.42 18.91
CA LEU A 119 4.05 8.96 19.94
C LEU A 119 3.05 7.90 20.37
N LYS A 120 2.85 7.76 21.68
CA LYS A 120 1.78 6.91 22.25
C LYS A 120 0.41 7.58 22.21
N LYS A 121 0.34 8.87 21.90
CA LYS A 121 -0.87 9.70 21.94
C LYS A 121 -1.67 9.51 20.65
N LYS A 122 -2.97 9.25 20.79
CA LYS A 122 -3.94 9.36 19.69
C LYS A 122 -4.46 10.78 19.62
N PHE A 123 -4.63 11.30 18.42
CA PHE A 123 -5.24 12.61 18.19
C PHE A 123 -6.66 12.43 17.64
N PRO A 124 -7.58 13.34 17.96
CA PRO A 124 -8.87 13.35 17.29
C PRO A 124 -8.66 13.61 15.80
N SER A 125 -9.47 12.98 14.95
CA SER A 125 -9.46 13.24 13.52
C SER A 125 -9.78 14.72 13.26
N ARG A 126 -8.95 15.35 12.44
CA ARG A 126 -9.22 16.68 11.89
C ARG A 126 -10.34 16.60 10.86
N ASN A 127 -11.13 17.67 10.75
CA ASN A 127 -12.10 17.85 9.67
C ASN A 127 -11.65 19.04 8.82
N GLY A 128 -10.61 18.83 8.01
CA GLY A 128 -10.09 19.83 7.09
C GLY A 128 -11.12 20.25 6.06
N LYS A 129 -11.07 21.52 5.67
CA LYS A 129 -11.97 22.12 4.69
C LYS A 129 -11.23 23.22 3.94
N PRO A 130 -11.51 23.38 2.63
CA PRO A 130 -11.06 24.54 1.88
C PRO A 130 -11.41 25.88 2.57
N GLY A 131 -10.61 26.90 2.30
CA GLY A 131 -10.78 28.25 2.85
C GLY A 131 -10.38 28.43 4.31
N LYS A 132 -9.71 27.44 4.92
CA LYS A 132 -9.29 27.50 6.33
C LYS A 132 -7.77 27.64 6.47
N ALA A 133 -7.37 28.34 7.52
CA ALA A 133 -6.02 28.30 8.06
C ALA A 133 -6.12 27.89 9.54
N ALA A 134 -5.05 27.28 10.06
CA ALA A 134 -5.00 26.90 11.46
C ALA A 134 -5.14 28.14 12.36
N THR A 135 -5.98 28.02 13.37
CA THR A 135 -6.18 29.04 14.39
C THR A 135 -5.04 29.06 15.41
N GLU A 136 -4.86 30.18 16.11
CA GLU A 136 -3.89 30.28 17.21
C GLU A 136 -4.11 29.21 18.30
N ALA A 137 -5.36 28.82 18.55
CA ALA A 137 -5.68 27.76 19.49
C ALA A 137 -5.17 26.39 19.00
N GLU A 138 -5.28 26.11 17.70
CA GLU A 138 -4.76 24.88 17.09
C GLU A 138 -3.22 24.87 17.08
N TYR A 139 -2.59 26.00 16.74
CA TYR A 139 -1.13 26.16 16.87
C TYR A 139 -0.65 25.91 18.29
N LYS A 140 -1.29 26.53 19.29
CA LYS A 140 -0.95 26.33 20.71
C LYS A 140 -1.11 24.89 21.15
N LYS A 141 -2.16 24.20 20.68
CA LYS A 141 -2.41 22.79 20.98
C LYS A 141 -1.33 21.88 20.37
N ILE A 142 -0.92 22.15 19.13
CA ILE A 142 0.03 21.30 18.41
C ILE A 142 1.49 21.59 18.80
N ALA A 143 1.81 22.80 19.25
CA ALA A 143 3.15 23.18 19.72
C ALA A 143 3.65 22.30 20.87
N ALA A 144 2.74 21.77 21.70
CA ALA A 144 3.08 20.82 22.77
C ALA A 144 3.73 19.51 22.27
N LEU A 145 3.64 19.21 20.97
CA LEU A 145 4.30 18.05 20.36
C LEU A 145 5.76 18.30 19.99
N ASN A 146 6.19 19.56 19.97
CA ASN A 146 7.55 19.97 19.62
C ASN A 146 8.02 19.32 18.30
N SER A 147 7.13 19.30 17.29
CA SER A 147 7.29 18.48 16.09
C SER A 147 8.35 18.98 15.13
N GLU A 148 8.81 20.21 15.30
CA GLU A 148 9.98 20.80 14.67
C GLU A 148 11.28 20.08 15.05
N ASN A 149 11.30 19.43 16.22
CA ASN A 149 12.45 18.71 16.77
C ASN A 149 12.36 17.18 16.55
N TRP A 150 11.38 16.72 15.78
CA TRP A 150 11.27 15.31 15.42
C TRP A 150 12.40 14.86 14.50
N GLU A 151 12.64 13.56 14.46
CA GLU A 151 13.72 12.96 13.67
C GLU A 151 13.49 13.22 12.17
N THR A 152 14.45 13.86 11.50
CA THR A 152 14.36 14.09 10.05
C THR A 152 14.64 12.80 9.28
N ILE A 153 13.63 12.27 8.60
CA ILE A 153 13.73 11.03 7.80
C ILE A 153 13.86 11.31 6.30
N VAL A 154 13.42 12.49 5.85
CA VAL A 154 13.69 13.03 4.51
C VAL A 154 14.20 14.47 4.71
N PRO A 155 15.48 14.77 4.37
CA PRO A 155 16.00 16.12 4.47
C PRO A 155 15.31 17.05 3.46
N ILE A 156 15.59 18.35 3.55
CA ILE A 156 15.08 19.33 2.57
C ILE A 156 15.49 18.87 1.17
N SER A 157 14.50 18.58 0.34
CA SER A 157 14.66 17.99 -0.98
C SER A 157 13.76 18.69 -1.99
N GLU A 158 14.24 18.86 -3.22
CA GLU A 158 13.49 19.46 -4.32
C GLU A 158 12.43 18.49 -4.86
N LEU A 159 11.26 19.03 -5.20
CA LEU A 159 10.23 18.32 -5.94
C LEU A 159 10.27 18.74 -7.41
N LYS A 160 9.77 17.86 -8.26
CA LYS A 160 9.52 18.11 -9.68
C LYS A 160 8.05 18.52 -9.91
N PRO A 161 7.78 19.29 -10.97
CA PRO A 161 6.42 19.70 -11.33
C PRO A 161 5.54 18.51 -11.73
N GLY A 162 4.23 18.70 -11.56
CA GLY A 162 3.18 17.68 -11.72
C GLY A 162 2.82 17.25 -13.13
N TYR A 163 3.78 17.22 -14.07
CA TYR A 163 3.56 16.68 -15.42
C TYR A 163 3.62 15.16 -15.41
N LYS A 164 2.94 14.50 -16.37
CA LYS A 164 2.83 13.03 -16.50
C LYS A 164 4.15 12.24 -16.41
N THR A 165 5.29 12.87 -16.70
CA THR A 165 6.61 12.21 -16.67
C THR A 165 7.46 12.56 -15.46
N SER A 166 7.03 13.49 -14.60
CA SER A 166 7.83 14.06 -13.51
C SER A 166 7.10 14.19 -12.18
N PHE A 167 5.83 13.80 -12.09
CA PHE A 167 5.00 14.04 -10.91
C PHE A 167 5.37 13.19 -9.69
N HIS A 168 6.02 12.04 -9.88
CA HIS A 168 6.48 11.19 -8.78
C HIS A 168 7.85 11.63 -8.25
N ASN A 169 7.95 11.80 -6.92
CA ASN A 169 9.17 12.21 -6.24
C ASN A 169 9.49 11.21 -5.13
N PHE A 170 10.43 10.32 -5.42
CA PHE A 170 10.76 9.16 -4.59
C PHE A 170 11.91 9.46 -3.63
N PHE A 171 11.71 9.27 -2.32
CA PHE A 171 12.74 9.45 -1.30
C PHE A 171 12.91 8.20 -0.45
N ARG A 172 14.12 7.64 -0.41
CA ARG A 172 14.44 6.47 0.43
C ARG A 172 14.70 6.91 1.87
N VAL A 173 14.07 6.23 2.82
CA VAL A 173 14.28 6.43 4.26
C VAL A 173 15.31 5.43 4.76
N LYS A 174 16.44 5.92 5.28
CA LYS A 174 17.54 5.07 5.77
C LYS A 174 17.34 4.60 7.21
N ARG A 175 16.65 5.40 8.02
CA ARG A 175 16.40 5.13 9.45
C ARG A 175 15.25 4.13 9.60
N GLN A 176 15.59 2.87 9.80
CA GLN A 176 14.61 1.78 9.97
C GLN A 176 14.18 1.65 11.44
N GLN A 177 13.35 2.58 11.90
CA GLN A 177 12.77 2.57 13.26
C GLN A 177 11.25 2.50 13.20
N LEU A 178 10.63 2.23 14.35
CA LEU A 178 9.18 2.27 14.50
C LEU A 178 8.68 3.72 14.52
N TRP A 179 7.89 4.09 13.52
CA TRP A 179 7.26 5.39 13.41
C TRP A 179 5.74 5.31 13.54
N THR A 180 5.14 6.39 14.03
CA THR A 180 3.68 6.50 14.24
C THR A 180 3.11 7.79 13.66
N HIS A 181 3.92 8.84 13.59
CA HIS A 181 3.52 10.16 13.13
C HIS A 181 4.59 10.73 12.23
N LEU A 182 4.17 11.55 11.28
CA LEU A 182 5.02 12.33 10.40
C LEU A 182 4.69 13.80 10.51
N ARG A 183 5.70 14.64 10.29
CA ARG A 183 5.54 16.05 9.97
C ARG A 183 6.01 16.25 8.53
N LEU A 184 5.10 16.62 7.64
CA LEU A 184 5.43 17.05 6.27
C LEU A 184 5.59 18.56 6.27
N ASN A 185 6.72 19.08 5.79
CA ASN A 185 6.93 20.51 5.56
C ASN A 185 6.96 20.79 4.06
N MET A 186 6.30 21.87 3.65
CA MET A 186 6.28 22.45 2.31
C MET A 186 6.97 23.81 2.34
N PHE A 187 8.01 24.00 1.53
CA PHE A 187 8.81 25.22 1.53
C PHE A 187 8.64 26.04 0.24
N PRO A 188 8.12 27.28 0.32
CA PRO A 188 7.40 27.88 1.44
C PRO A 188 5.91 27.47 1.52
N ASP A 189 5.33 27.13 0.38
CA ASP A 189 3.91 26.82 0.15
C ASP A 189 3.75 26.10 -1.21
N GLY A 190 2.52 25.80 -1.61
CA GLY A 190 2.19 25.24 -2.91
C GLY A 190 1.20 24.09 -2.80
N GLY A 191 1.30 23.13 -3.72
CA GLY A 191 0.45 21.94 -3.73
C GLY A 191 1.20 20.61 -3.83
N ILE A 192 0.59 19.57 -3.25
CA ILE A 192 1.00 18.16 -3.30
C ILE A 192 -0.27 17.32 -3.46
N ALA A 193 -0.31 16.43 -4.45
CA ALA A 193 -1.47 15.62 -4.75
C ALA A 193 -1.62 14.44 -3.78
N ARG A 194 -0.55 13.67 -3.55
CA ARG A 194 -0.53 12.54 -2.58
C ARG A 194 0.79 12.47 -1.83
N LEU A 195 0.71 11.93 -0.62
CA LEU A 195 1.87 11.41 0.11
C LEU A 195 1.68 9.92 0.33
N ARG A 196 2.54 9.10 -0.27
CA ARG A 196 2.60 7.66 0.00
C ARG A 196 3.75 7.37 0.95
N VAL A 197 3.50 6.62 2.01
CA VAL A 197 4.49 6.25 3.01
C VAL A 197 4.67 4.75 3.00
N TYR A 198 5.61 4.28 2.20
CA TYR A 198 5.81 2.85 1.97
C TYR A 198 6.59 2.20 3.11
N GLY A 199 5.98 1.18 3.72
CA GLY A 199 6.60 0.50 4.84
C GLY A 199 5.94 -0.80 5.23
N GLN A 200 6.48 -1.39 6.30
CA GLN A 200 5.93 -2.59 6.92
C GLN A 200 5.37 -2.26 8.29
N ALA A 201 4.09 -2.57 8.51
CA ALA A 201 3.47 -2.43 9.82
C ALA A 201 4.17 -3.33 10.85
N LYS A 202 4.28 -2.83 12.07
CA LYS A 202 4.78 -3.58 13.21
C LYS A 202 3.67 -3.63 14.25
N ARG A 203 3.07 -4.81 14.36
CA ARG A 203 2.09 -5.13 15.39
C ARG A 203 2.83 -5.58 16.64
N ASP A 204 2.39 -5.06 17.78
CA ASP A 204 2.78 -5.62 19.08
C ASP A 204 1.95 -6.89 19.33
N TRP A 205 2.55 -8.03 19.02
CA TRP A 205 1.91 -9.34 19.17
C TRP A 205 1.77 -9.78 20.63
N SER A 206 2.41 -9.09 21.58
CA SER A 206 2.19 -9.34 23.02
C SER A 206 0.81 -8.88 23.50
N LEU A 207 0.15 -7.99 22.74
CA LEU A 207 -1.19 -7.49 23.01
C LEU A 207 -2.30 -8.34 22.37
N VAL A 208 -1.96 -9.48 21.77
CA VAL A 208 -2.92 -10.40 21.15
C VAL A 208 -2.93 -11.69 21.97
N ASP A 209 -4.10 -12.12 22.42
CA ASP A 209 -4.20 -13.39 23.14
C ASP A 209 -3.96 -14.58 22.20
N LYS A 210 -3.41 -15.68 22.73
CA LYS A 210 -3.11 -16.90 21.95
C LYS A 210 -4.33 -17.50 21.27
N ASP A 211 -5.49 -17.37 21.91
CA ASP A 211 -6.75 -17.92 21.42
C ASP A 211 -7.52 -16.95 20.51
N THR A 212 -6.97 -15.75 20.27
CA THR A 212 -7.59 -14.78 19.36
C THR A 212 -7.32 -15.18 17.91
N VAL A 213 -8.39 -15.48 17.18
CA VAL A 213 -8.33 -15.63 15.72
C VAL A 213 -8.11 -14.26 15.08
N VAL A 214 -7.03 -14.15 14.31
CA VAL A 214 -6.64 -12.93 13.58
C VAL A 214 -6.36 -13.25 12.12
N ASP A 215 -6.47 -12.25 11.24
CA ASP A 215 -5.95 -12.37 9.89
C ASP A 215 -4.41 -12.27 9.91
N LEU A 216 -3.74 -13.41 9.84
CA LEU A 216 -2.28 -13.53 9.93
C LEU A 216 -1.57 -12.84 8.76
N VAL A 217 -2.23 -12.67 7.61
CA VAL A 217 -1.61 -12.06 6.41
C VAL A 217 -1.95 -10.58 6.25
N ALA A 218 -2.87 -10.04 7.07
CA ALA A 218 -3.28 -8.65 6.99
C ALA A 218 -2.08 -7.69 7.05
N MET A 219 -2.08 -6.66 6.20
CA MET A 219 -1.00 -5.66 6.22
C MET A 219 -0.89 -4.95 7.56
N VAL A 220 -2.01 -4.72 8.24
CA VAL A 220 -2.06 -4.05 9.56
C VAL A 220 -1.47 -4.92 10.67
N ASN A 221 -1.39 -6.23 10.43
CA ASN A 221 -0.73 -7.18 11.31
C ASN A 221 0.75 -7.41 10.95
N GLY A 222 1.25 -6.75 9.90
CA GLY A 222 2.63 -6.86 9.43
C GLY A 222 2.82 -7.78 8.23
N GLY A 223 1.73 -8.33 7.67
CA GLY A 223 1.80 -9.12 6.45
C GLY A 223 2.30 -8.31 5.25
N VAL A 224 3.09 -8.94 4.39
CA VAL A 224 3.76 -8.26 3.27
C VAL A 224 3.85 -9.15 2.04
N CYS A 225 3.58 -8.55 0.88
CA CYS A 225 3.82 -9.18 -0.42
C CYS A 225 5.32 -9.17 -0.73
N LEU A 226 5.90 -10.34 -0.98
CA LEU A 226 7.33 -10.51 -1.26
C LEU A 226 7.62 -10.55 -2.77
N GLY A 227 6.66 -11.02 -3.56
CA GLY A 227 6.82 -11.11 -5.01
C GLY A 227 5.60 -11.71 -5.69
N SER A 228 5.56 -11.59 -7.01
CA SER A 228 4.50 -12.13 -7.87
C SER A 228 5.00 -12.40 -9.28
N SER A 229 4.31 -13.27 -10.01
CA SER A 229 4.58 -13.53 -11.42
C SER A 229 4.24 -12.37 -12.35
N ASN A 230 3.08 -11.74 -12.11
CA ASN A 230 2.52 -10.70 -12.96
C ASN A 230 1.69 -9.74 -12.11
N ALA A 231 1.67 -8.45 -12.46
CA ALA A 231 0.81 -7.45 -11.84
C ALA A 231 0.39 -6.44 -12.93
N HIS A 232 -0.48 -6.88 -13.83
CA HIS A 232 -0.90 -6.09 -15.00
C HIS A 232 -1.75 -4.88 -14.58
N PHE A 233 -2.73 -5.10 -13.71
CA PHE A 233 -3.46 -4.03 -13.02
C PHE A 233 -3.49 -4.29 -11.50
N GLY A 234 -3.42 -3.21 -10.73
CA GLY A 234 -3.26 -3.29 -9.29
C GLY A 234 -1.94 -3.96 -8.89
N HIS A 235 -1.83 -4.35 -7.61
CA HIS A 235 -0.63 -5.00 -7.09
C HIS A 235 -1.03 -6.04 -6.02
N PRO A 236 -0.36 -7.20 -5.91
CA PRO A 236 -0.73 -8.23 -4.95
C PRO A 236 -0.73 -7.77 -3.48
N ARG A 237 0.02 -6.72 -3.13
CA ARG A 237 -0.07 -6.07 -1.80
C ARG A 237 -1.51 -5.66 -1.43
N ASN A 238 -2.35 -5.36 -2.42
CA ASN A 238 -3.74 -4.95 -2.20
C ASN A 238 -4.60 -6.09 -1.64
N LEU A 239 -4.22 -7.36 -1.86
CA LEU A 239 -4.96 -8.51 -1.32
C LEU A 239 -5.03 -8.48 0.21
N VAL A 240 -3.97 -7.97 0.85
CA VAL A 240 -3.83 -7.91 2.30
C VAL A 240 -4.25 -6.57 2.90
N ALA A 241 -4.77 -5.65 2.08
CA ALA A 241 -5.30 -4.37 2.52
C ALA A 241 -6.59 -4.55 3.36
N PRO A 242 -6.88 -3.65 4.32
CA PRO A 242 -8.09 -3.72 5.14
C PRO A 242 -9.37 -3.53 4.32
N GLY A 243 -10.49 -3.92 4.93
CA GLY A 243 -11.83 -3.77 4.34
C GLY A 243 -12.01 -4.57 3.05
N THR A 244 -12.85 -4.05 2.16
CA THR A 244 -13.18 -4.63 0.86
C THR A 244 -12.56 -3.79 -0.27
N GLY A 245 -12.37 -4.37 -1.45
CA GLY A 245 -11.98 -3.59 -2.63
C GLY A 245 -13.03 -2.54 -2.98
N GLU A 246 -12.61 -1.35 -3.39
CA GLU A 246 -13.52 -0.30 -3.91
C GLU A 246 -13.89 -0.52 -5.38
N ASN A 247 -12.95 -1.03 -6.17
CA ASN A 247 -13.08 -1.36 -7.59
C ASN A 247 -11.99 -2.39 -7.97
N MET A 248 -11.86 -2.74 -9.26
CA MET A 248 -10.85 -3.70 -9.74
C MET A 248 -9.40 -3.23 -9.53
N GLY A 249 -9.13 -1.92 -9.67
CA GLY A 249 -7.79 -1.36 -9.48
C GLY A 249 -7.30 -1.42 -8.02
N ASP A 250 -8.23 -1.56 -7.08
CA ASP A 250 -7.96 -1.81 -5.67
C ASP A 250 -7.72 -3.30 -5.35
N GLY A 251 -7.59 -4.17 -6.35
CA GLY A 251 -7.22 -5.59 -6.22
C GLY A 251 -5.86 -5.91 -6.84
N TRP A 252 -5.69 -7.16 -7.26
CA TRP A 252 -4.59 -7.63 -8.10
C TRP A 252 -5.18 -8.34 -9.31
N GLU A 253 -4.77 -7.94 -10.50
CA GLU A 253 -5.17 -8.54 -11.77
C GLU A 253 -3.95 -8.84 -12.63
N THR A 254 -3.94 -10.03 -13.21
CA THR A 254 -2.87 -10.49 -14.09
C THR A 254 -3.26 -10.37 -15.55
N ALA A 255 -2.25 -10.27 -16.42
CA ALA A 255 -2.48 -10.35 -17.86
C ALA A 255 -3.07 -11.72 -18.22
N ARG A 256 -3.89 -11.73 -19.29
CA ARG A 256 -4.37 -12.98 -19.88
C ARG A 256 -3.19 -13.81 -20.35
N ARG A 257 -3.14 -15.08 -19.94
CA ARG A 257 -2.09 -15.98 -20.40
C ARG A 257 -2.28 -16.34 -21.86
N LEU A 258 -1.17 -16.37 -22.60
CA LEU A 258 -1.13 -16.66 -24.02
C LEU A 258 -0.98 -18.16 -24.33
N ASP A 259 -0.59 -18.96 -23.33
CA ASP A 259 -0.42 -20.40 -23.44
C ASP A 259 -1.71 -21.20 -23.13
N ARG A 260 -2.86 -20.52 -23.02
CA ARG A 260 -4.15 -21.17 -22.79
C ARG A 260 -4.56 -22.03 -24.00
N PRO A 261 -5.12 -23.23 -23.78
CA PRO A 261 -5.62 -24.07 -24.86
C PRO A 261 -6.72 -23.37 -25.66
N ALA A 262 -6.76 -23.63 -26.97
CA ALA A 262 -7.82 -23.09 -27.84
C ALA A 262 -9.22 -23.59 -27.46
N VAL A 263 -9.31 -24.79 -26.89
CA VAL A 263 -10.53 -25.40 -26.37
C VAL A 263 -10.29 -25.80 -24.92
N LEU A 264 -11.08 -25.22 -24.02
CA LEU A 264 -10.97 -25.47 -22.59
C LEU A 264 -11.72 -26.74 -22.21
N THR A 265 -11.11 -27.55 -21.36
CA THR A 265 -11.74 -28.72 -20.72
C THR A 265 -11.72 -28.55 -19.22
N ALA A 266 -12.68 -29.16 -18.53
CA ALA A 266 -12.77 -29.14 -17.08
C ALA A 266 -12.71 -30.55 -16.53
N ASP A 267 -12.23 -30.70 -15.29
CA ASP A 267 -12.37 -31.94 -14.55
C ASP A 267 -13.80 -32.10 -13.99
N LYS A 268 -14.01 -33.19 -13.23
CA LYS A 268 -15.32 -33.51 -12.62
C LYS A 268 -15.79 -32.47 -11.58
N SER A 269 -14.88 -31.66 -11.05
CA SER A 269 -15.19 -30.56 -10.12
C SER A 269 -15.47 -29.24 -10.85
N GLY A 270 -15.37 -29.23 -12.17
CA GLY A 270 -15.58 -28.05 -13.00
C GLY A 270 -14.36 -27.13 -13.09
N VAL A 271 -13.21 -27.53 -12.52
CA VAL A 271 -11.96 -26.76 -12.59
C VAL A 271 -11.32 -26.96 -13.96
N LEU A 272 -10.98 -25.85 -14.62
CA LEU A 272 -10.37 -25.88 -15.94
C LEU A 272 -8.98 -26.51 -15.91
N GLN A 273 -8.70 -27.36 -16.89
CA GLN A 273 -7.41 -28.01 -17.09
C GLN A 273 -6.56 -27.14 -18.03
N VAL A 274 -5.82 -26.21 -17.43
CA VAL A 274 -4.99 -25.22 -18.14
C VAL A 274 -3.51 -25.40 -17.79
N PRO A 275 -2.59 -25.14 -18.73
CA PRO A 275 -1.17 -25.07 -18.42
C PRO A 275 -0.87 -23.78 -17.68
N GLY A 276 -0.03 -23.88 -16.64
CA GLY A 276 0.45 -22.73 -15.89
C GLY A 276 -0.58 -22.07 -14.98
N CYS A 277 -0.10 -21.07 -14.26
CA CYS A 277 -0.87 -20.25 -13.32
C CYS A 277 -0.06 -18.98 -13.00
N GLU A 278 -0.75 -18.00 -12.44
CA GLU A 278 -0.12 -16.82 -11.87
C GLU A 278 -0.02 -16.97 -10.34
N TRP A 279 0.97 -16.31 -9.73
CA TRP A 279 1.27 -16.49 -8.31
C TRP A 279 1.66 -15.19 -7.61
N ALA A 280 1.41 -15.15 -6.31
CA ALA A 280 1.89 -14.12 -5.40
C ALA A 280 2.28 -14.73 -4.04
N VAL A 281 3.41 -14.29 -3.49
CA VAL A 281 3.95 -14.78 -2.21
C VAL A 281 3.83 -13.71 -1.13
N PHE A 282 3.42 -14.13 0.06
CA PHE A 282 3.24 -13.27 1.21
C PHE A 282 3.94 -13.85 2.44
N ARG A 283 4.60 -12.97 3.20
CA ARG A 283 4.99 -13.25 4.59
C ARG A 283 3.85 -12.84 5.52
N LEU A 284 3.54 -13.69 6.50
CA LEU A 284 2.57 -13.40 7.54
C LEU A 284 3.13 -12.40 8.56
N GLY A 285 2.25 -11.65 9.21
CA GLY A 285 2.62 -10.70 10.26
C GLY A 285 3.22 -11.36 11.51
N CYS A 286 2.79 -12.58 11.80
CA CYS A 286 3.46 -13.53 12.69
C CYS A 286 3.26 -14.95 12.17
N PRO A 287 4.13 -15.90 12.53
CA PRO A 287 3.85 -17.30 12.32
C PRO A 287 2.58 -17.74 13.08
N GLY A 288 1.85 -18.71 12.54
CA GLY A 288 0.58 -19.13 13.14
C GLY A 288 -0.02 -20.37 12.48
N VAL A 289 -1.11 -20.86 13.08
CA VAL A 289 -1.88 -22.01 12.61
C VAL A 289 -3.17 -21.52 11.98
N VAL A 290 -3.38 -21.88 10.70
CA VAL A 290 -4.54 -21.45 9.91
C VAL A 290 -5.80 -22.19 10.35
N LYS A 291 -6.92 -21.46 10.44
CA LYS A 291 -8.26 -21.95 10.75
C LYS A 291 -9.25 -21.77 9.60
N GLU A 292 -9.12 -20.66 8.86
CA GLU A 292 -9.98 -20.36 7.72
C GLU A 292 -9.20 -19.52 6.70
N ILE A 293 -9.51 -19.71 5.42
CA ILE A 293 -9.01 -18.89 4.33
C ILE A 293 -10.20 -18.21 3.68
N THR A 294 -10.10 -16.90 3.45
CA THR A 294 -11.07 -16.16 2.63
C THR A 294 -10.39 -15.62 1.39
N LEU A 295 -10.96 -15.89 0.21
CA LEU A 295 -10.57 -15.27 -1.06
C LEU A 295 -11.76 -14.54 -1.68
N ASP A 296 -11.56 -13.27 -2.03
CA ASP A 296 -12.61 -12.40 -2.54
C ASP A 296 -12.33 -12.01 -4.00
N THR A 297 -13.29 -12.23 -4.89
CA THR A 297 -13.26 -11.81 -6.30
C THR A 297 -14.16 -10.60 -6.57
N ARG A 298 -14.59 -9.87 -5.54
CA ARG A 298 -15.37 -8.63 -5.66
C ARG A 298 -14.80 -7.70 -6.74
N HIS A 299 -15.68 -7.14 -7.56
CA HIS A 299 -15.41 -6.33 -8.76
C HIS A 299 -14.90 -7.09 -9.99
N PHE A 300 -14.33 -8.29 -9.84
CA PHE A 300 -13.92 -9.13 -10.96
C PHE A 300 -15.09 -9.99 -11.43
N LYS A 301 -15.88 -9.42 -12.34
CA LYS A 301 -17.15 -10.01 -12.82
C LYS A 301 -16.98 -10.92 -14.03
N GLY A 302 -16.00 -10.63 -14.89
CA GLY A 302 -15.72 -11.39 -16.11
C GLY A 302 -14.26 -11.80 -16.26
N ASN A 303 -13.40 -11.37 -15.34
CA ASN A 303 -11.95 -11.55 -15.33
C ASN A 303 -11.47 -12.07 -13.97
N PHE A 304 -12.33 -12.73 -13.18
CA PHE A 304 -11.90 -13.52 -12.02
C PHE A 304 -11.19 -14.78 -12.52
N PRO A 305 -10.27 -15.36 -11.74
CA PRO A 305 -9.63 -16.62 -12.11
C PRO A 305 -10.60 -17.78 -12.08
N ASP A 306 -10.32 -18.82 -12.85
CA ASP A 306 -11.15 -20.03 -12.87
C ASP A 306 -11.05 -20.80 -11.54
N SER A 307 -9.83 -20.90 -11.03
CA SER A 307 -9.53 -21.59 -9.78
C SER A 307 -8.38 -20.94 -9.03
N CYS A 308 -8.27 -21.27 -7.75
CA CYS A 308 -7.15 -20.91 -6.89
C CYS A 308 -6.63 -22.11 -6.12
N ARG A 309 -5.39 -22.03 -5.67
CA ARG A 309 -4.82 -22.95 -4.68
C ARG A 309 -3.79 -22.21 -3.83
N ILE A 310 -3.51 -22.72 -2.64
CA ILE A 310 -2.55 -22.08 -1.73
C ILE A 310 -1.55 -23.11 -1.23
N GLU A 311 -0.28 -22.72 -1.27
CA GLU A 311 0.80 -23.41 -0.57
C GLU A 311 1.30 -22.54 0.59
N ALA A 312 1.92 -23.17 1.58
CA ALA A 312 2.51 -22.47 2.70
C ALA A 312 3.76 -23.18 3.22
N CYS A 313 4.58 -22.45 3.96
CA CYS A 313 5.77 -22.99 4.59
C CYS A 313 6.09 -22.27 5.91
N ASN A 314 6.95 -22.91 6.72
CA ASN A 314 7.52 -22.33 7.93
C ASN A 314 9.03 -22.22 7.78
N ILE A 315 9.53 -21.00 7.59
CA ILE A 315 10.94 -20.73 7.35
C ILE A 315 11.38 -19.48 8.12
N PRO A 316 12.64 -19.42 8.59
CA PRO A 316 13.20 -18.20 9.14
C PRO A 316 13.37 -17.13 8.05
N LEU A 317 13.43 -15.85 8.46
CA LEU A 317 13.65 -14.73 7.54
C LEU A 317 14.92 -14.87 6.69
N SER A 318 15.97 -15.50 7.24
CA SER A 318 17.22 -15.77 6.50
C SER A 318 17.04 -16.73 5.32
N GLY A 319 16.01 -17.57 5.33
CA GLY A 319 15.67 -18.51 4.25
C GLY A 319 14.66 -17.98 3.24
N GLU A 320 14.13 -16.76 3.44
CA GLU A 320 13.03 -16.20 2.63
C GLU A 320 13.38 -16.13 1.13
N GLN A 321 14.55 -15.57 0.80
CA GLN A 321 14.97 -15.41 -0.59
C GLN A 321 15.14 -16.76 -1.32
N GLN A 322 15.64 -17.78 -0.62
CA GLN A 322 15.77 -19.12 -1.17
C GLN A 322 14.40 -19.76 -1.39
N ALA A 323 13.46 -19.61 -0.46
CA ALA A 323 12.12 -20.18 -0.63
C ALA A 323 11.34 -19.54 -1.79
N LEU A 324 11.58 -18.25 -2.07
CA LEU A 324 10.98 -17.54 -3.21
C LEU A 324 11.45 -18.06 -4.57
N SER A 325 12.66 -18.63 -4.67
CA SER A 325 13.16 -19.20 -5.92
C SER A 325 12.69 -20.64 -6.18
N VAL A 326 12.17 -21.32 -5.16
CA VAL A 326 11.67 -22.70 -5.27
C VAL A 326 10.22 -22.70 -5.74
N MET A 327 9.98 -23.08 -7.00
CA MET A 327 8.64 -23.09 -7.61
C MET A 327 7.81 -24.35 -7.29
N SER A 328 8.44 -25.44 -6.86
CA SER A 328 7.77 -26.69 -6.50
C SER A 328 8.57 -27.48 -5.46
N GLY A 329 7.86 -28.26 -4.64
CA GLY A 329 8.47 -29.09 -3.59
C GLY A 329 8.86 -28.32 -2.32
N PRO A 330 9.65 -28.93 -1.42
CA PRO A 330 10.05 -28.33 -0.16
C PRO A 330 10.72 -26.95 -0.34
N PRO A 331 10.41 -25.94 0.49
CA PRO A 331 9.70 -26.04 1.77
C PRO A 331 8.17 -25.93 1.67
N TRP A 332 7.62 -25.78 0.47
CA TRP A 332 6.20 -25.50 0.25
C TRP A 332 5.34 -26.76 0.43
N LYS A 333 4.27 -26.64 1.21
CA LYS A 333 3.26 -27.67 1.43
C LYS A 333 1.90 -27.14 0.99
N THR A 334 1.06 -28.00 0.42
CA THR A 334 -0.32 -27.64 0.05
C THR A 334 -1.12 -27.29 1.31
N LEU A 335 -1.63 -26.05 1.36
CA LEU A 335 -2.54 -25.57 2.39
C LEU A 335 -3.99 -25.61 1.92
N LEU A 336 -4.23 -25.31 0.63
CA LEU A 336 -5.53 -25.38 -0.01
C LEU A 336 -5.37 -26.02 -1.39
N LEU A 337 -6.02 -27.15 -1.62
CA LEU A 337 -6.11 -27.81 -2.94
C LEU A 337 -6.86 -26.92 -3.93
N PRO A 338 -6.73 -27.13 -5.26
CA PRO A 338 -7.46 -26.36 -6.26
C PRO A 338 -8.95 -26.23 -5.96
N GLN A 339 -9.43 -24.99 -5.82
CA GLN A 339 -10.83 -24.63 -5.58
C GLN A 339 -11.35 -23.83 -6.76
N LYS A 340 -12.55 -24.18 -7.23
CA LYS A 340 -13.28 -23.39 -8.23
C LYS A 340 -13.65 -22.03 -7.65
N MET A 341 -13.44 -20.97 -8.43
CA MET A 341 -13.85 -19.62 -8.06
C MET A 341 -15.05 -19.14 -8.88
N THR A 342 -15.72 -18.12 -8.37
CA THR A 342 -16.92 -17.52 -8.96
C THR A 342 -16.78 -16.00 -9.02
N PRO A 343 -17.48 -15.30 -9.93
CA PRO A 343 -17.34 -13.87 -10.10
C PRO A 343 -17.90 -13.09 -8.92
N ASN A 344 -17.22 -12.00 -8.56
CA ASN A 344 -17.73 -10.98 -7.63
C ASN A 344 -18.25 -11.55 -6.30
N ARG A 345 -17.49 -12.46 -5.67
CA ARG A 345 -17.93 -13.21 -4.49
C ARG A 345 -16.79 -13.50 -3.52
N GLU A 346 -17.14 -13.55 -2.24
CA GLU A 346 -16.28 -14.08 -1.18
C GLU A 346 -16.39 -15.61 -1.10
N HIS A 347 -15.24 -16.28 -1.06
CA HIS A 347 -15.08 -17.71 -0.93
C HIS A 347 -14.43 -17.99 0.42
N HIS A 348 -15.09 -18.80 1.24
CA HIS A 348 -14.63 -19.15 2.58
C HIS A 348 -14.30 -20.64 2.60
N TYR A 349 -13.09 -20.96 3.03
CA TYR A 349 -12.59 -22.33 3.11
C TYR A 349 -12.21 -22.64 4.56
N LYS A 350 -12.87 -23.64 5.14
CA LYS A 350 -12.62 -24.10 6.52
C LYS A 350 -12.24 -25.56 6.50
N ASP A 351 -13.14 -26.39 5.99
CA ASP A 351 -12.97 -27.84 5.94
C ASP A 351 -11.96 -28.27 4.87
N GLU A 352 -11.74 -27.43 3.86
CA GLU A 352 -10.79 -27.65 2.78
C GLU A 352 -9.33 -27.34 3.17
N VAL A 353 -9.14 -26.59 4.27
CA VAL A 353 -7.82 -26.17 4.74
C VAL A 353 -7.06 -27.36 5.31
N GLN A 354 -5.91 -27.66 4.73
CA GLN A 354 -5.07 -28.77 5.14
C GLN A 354 -4.34 -28.47 6.46
N THR A 355 -4.27 -29.46 7.35
CA THR A 355 -3.53 -29.33 8.61
C THR A 355 -2.04 -29.56 8.38
N ILE A 356 -1.27 -28.48 8.23
CA ILE A 356 0.18 -28.54 7.96
C ILE A 356 1.05 -27.96 9.09
N GLY A 357 0.44 -27.61 10.23
CA GLY A 357 1.10 -27.01 11.39
C GLY A 357 1.27 -25.49 11.27
N THR A 358 2.19 -24.94 12.05
CA THR A 358 2.55 -23.51 12.00
C THR A 358 3.12 -23.14 10.65
N ILE A 359 2.68 -22.02 10.09
CA ILE A 359 3.18 -21.43 8.85
C ILE A 359 3.67 -20.00 9.10
N SER A 360 4.52 -19.51 8.21
CA SER A 360 5.09 -18.15 8.24
C SER A 360 4.94 -17.41 6.91
N HIS A 361 4.77 -18.16 5.83
CA HIS A 361 4.62 -17.66 4.47
C HIS A 361 3.55 -18.43 3.74
N ILE A 362 2.89 -17.77 2.81
CA ILE A 362 1.92 -18.38 1.89
C ILE A 362 2.23 -17.98 0.46
N ARG A 363 1.86 -18.85 -0.48
CA ARG A 363 1.89 -18.59 -1.91
C ARG A 363 0.52 -18.88 -2.48
N LEU A 364 -0.16 -17.83 -2.93
CA LEU A 364 -1.41 -17.91 -3.66
C LEU A 364 -1.10 -18.19 -5.12
N PHE A 365 -1.83 -19.14 -5.70
CA PHE A 365 -1.88 -19.38 -7.13
C PHE A 365 -3.29 -19.15 -7.65
N VAL A 366 -3.41 -18.53 -8.81
CA VAL A 366 -4.66 -18.35 -9.55
C VAL A 366 -4.47 -18.88 -10.97
N ALA A 367 -5.45 -19.61 -11.48
CA ALA A 367 -5.35 -20.28 -12.77
C ALA A 367 -6.57 -20.00 -13.66
N PRO A 368 -6.39 -19.87 -14.99
CA PRO A 368 -5.08 -19.65 -15.64
C PRO A 368 -4.47 -18.29 -15.27
N ASP A 369 -5.32 -17.28 -15.14
CA ASP A 369 -5.04 -15.87 -14.88
C ASP A 369 -6.31 -15.24 -14.31
N GLY A 370 -6.24 -13.98 -13.88
CA GLY A 370 -7.43 -13.20 -13.51
C GLY A 370 -7.17 -12.26 -12.35
N GLY A 371 -8.26 -11.80 -11.74
CA GLY A 371 -8.25 -10.83 -10.66
C GLY A 371 -8.80 -11.32 -9.33
N VAL A 372 -8.13 -10.94 -8.25
CA VAL A 372 -8.51 -11.18 -6.86
C VAL A 372 -8.53 -9.85 -6.11
N SER A 373 -9.60 -9.61 -5.36
CA SER A 373 -9.79 -8.39 -4.57
C SER A 373 -9.05 -8.46 -3.24
N ARG A 374 -9.32 -9.51 -2.43
CA ARG A 374 -8.78 -9.67 -1.08
C ARG A 374 -8.44 -11.11 -0.76
N MET A 375 -7.52 -11.27 0.17
CA MET A 375 -7.18 -12.54 0.80
C MET A 375 -7.10 -12.35 2.32
N ARG A 376 -7.68 -13.29 3.07
CA ARG A 376 -7.59 -13.36 4.54
C ARG A 376 -7.10 -14.75 4.93
N ILE A 377 -6.18 -14.81 5.87
CA ILE A 377 -5.66 -16.06 6.45
C ILE A 377 -5.95 -16.02 7.93
N TRP A 378 -7.15 -16.44 8.30
CA TRP A 378 -7.61 -16.43 9.68
C TRP A 378 -6.96 -17.57 10.44
N GLY A 379 -6.29 -17.26 11.55
CA GLY A 379 -5.60 -18.25 12.33
C GLY A 379 -5.21 -17.75 13.72
N LEU A 380 -4.60 -18.65 14.48
CA LEU A 380 -4.05 -18.37 15.80
C LEU A 380 -2.56 -18.08 15.66
N LYS A 381 -2.06 -17.07 16.38
CA LYS A 381 -0.62 -16.80 16.39
C LYS A 381 0.12 -17.93 17.09
N GLU A 382 1.28 -18.29 16.57
CA GLU A 382 2.25 -19.12 17.27
C GLU A 382 3.28 -18.19 17.92
N ASP A 383 3.54 -18.39 19.21
CA ASP A 383 4.61 -17.66 19.89
C ASP A 383 5.95 -18.17 19.38
N VAL A 384 6.46 -17.55 18.33
CA VAL A 384 7.88 -17.63 18.02
C VAL A 384 8.56 -16.65 18.95
N ALA A 385 9.50 -17.12 19.77
CA ALA A 385 10.44 -16.26 20.48
C ALA A 385 11.03 -15.30 19.44
N LEU A 386 10.49 -14.07 19.40
CA LEU A 386 10.85 -13.10 18.38
C LEU A 386 12.35 -12.87 18.51
N ALA A 387 13.10 -13.23 17.47
CA ALA A 387 14.43 -12.70 17.22
C ALA A 387 14.27 -11.20 16.99
N SER A 388 14.07 -10.46 18.08
CA SER A 388 13.84 -9.03 18.12
C SER A 388 15.17 -8.32 17.97
N LYS A 389 15.70 -8.27 16.76
CA LYS A 389 16.68 -7.27 16.33
C LYS A 389 16.42 -6.91 14.87
N LEU A 390 15.49 -5.98 14.67
CA LEU A 390 15.54 -5.02 13.57
C LEU A 390 15.78 -3.65 14.20
#